data_AF-A0AAU8FHV3-F1
#
_entry.id   AF-A0AAU8FHV3-F1
#
_cell.length_a   1.000
_cell.length_b   1.000
_cell.length_c   1.000
_cell.angle_alpha   90.00
_cell.angle_beta   90.00
_cell.angle_gamma   90.00
#
_symmetry.space_group_name_H-M   'P 1'
#
loop_
_entity.id
_entity.type
_entity.pdbx_description
1 polymer ?
#
loop_
_entity_poly.entity_id
_entity_poly.type
_entity_poly.pdbx_seq_one_letter_code
_entity_poly.pdbx_strand_id
1 'polypeptide(L)' 'MAKFGYLTGRSLTTFKRDFKKTFQTTPQKWLTGKRLELAHYLIREKKRRPSEVYLEVGFENLSHFGYAFKKQFGYAPTE' A
#
# COMPACT_ATOMS: atom_id res chain seq x y z
N MET A 1 -6.93 7.61 -7.65
CA MET A 1 -6.53 8.94 -7.13
C MET A 1 -7.59 10.01 -7.33
N ALA A 2 -8.28 10.08 -8.47
CA ALA A 2 -9.41 11.00 -8.69
C ALA A 2 -10.49 10.90 -7.59
N LYS A 3 -10.80 9.68 -7.13
CA LYS A 3 -11.73 9.42 -6.02
C LYS A 3 -11.33 10.11 -4.71
N PHE A 4 -10.04 10.24 -4.38
CA PHE A 4 -9.60 10.92 -3.15
C PHE A 4 -9.75 12.45 -3.23
N GLY A 5 -9.49 13.04 -4.40
CA GLY A 5 -9.77 14.46 -4.62
C GLY A 5 -11.26 14.76 -4.46
N TYR A 6 -12.10 13.95 -5.11
CA TYR A 6 -13.55 14.05 -5.01
C TYR A 6 -14.06 13.92 -3.55
N LEU A 7 -13.63 12.88 -2.82
CA LEU A 7 -14.04 12.64 -1.43
C LEU A 7 -13.58 13.74 -0.44
N THR A 8 -12.56 14.52 -0.80
CA THR A 8 -12.04 15.61 0.04
C THR A 8 -12.54 16.99 -0.41
N GLY A 9 -13.42 17.06 -1.41
CA GLY A 9 -13.91 18.32 -1.98
C GLY A 9 -12.83 19.14 -2.68
N ARG A 10 -11.73 18.52 -3.12
CA ARG A 10 -10.54 19.19 -3.67
C ARG A 10 -10.23 18.72 -5.09
N SER A 11 -9.62 19.62 -5.87
CA SER A 11 -9.00 19.21 -7.13
C SER A 11 -7.87 18.20 -6.86
N LEU A 12 -7.62 17.31 -7.82
CA LEU A 12 -6.57 16.30 -7.72
C LEU A 12 -5.19 16.91 -7.45
N THR A 13 -4.92 18.07 -8.04
CA THR A 13 -3.66 18.81 -7.89
C THR A 13 -3.48 19.35 -6.47
N THR A 14 -4.52 19.96 -5.90
CA THR A 14 -4.51 20.46 -4.52
C THR A 14 -4.33 19.31 -3.53
N PHE A 15 -5.08 18.22 -3.70
CA PHE A 15 -4.95 17.02 -2.86
C PHE A 15 -3.52 16.47 -2.89
N LYS A 16 -2.93 16.25 -4.08
CA LYS A 16 -1.56 15.74 -4.21
C LYS A 16 -0.52 16.65 -3.54
N ARG A 17 -0.67 17.97 -3.69
CA ARG A 17 0.24 18.96 -3.09
C ARG A 17 0.18 18.93 -1.56
N ASP A 18 -1.03 18.99 -1.00
CA ASP A 18 -1.22 19.00 0.45
C ASP A 18 -0.81 17.67 1.08
N PHE A 19 -1.12 16.55 0.40
CA PHE A 19 -0.69 15.23 0.83
C PHE A 19 0.83 15.12 0.88
N LYS A 20 1.53 15.60 -0.16
CA LYS A 20 2.99 15.61 -0.18
C LYS A 20 3.57 16.51 0.93
N LYS A 21 2.95 17.65 1.22
CA LYS A 21 3.36 18.51 2.35
C LYS A 21 3.22 17.81 3.70
N THR A 22 2.14 17.06 3.89
CA THR A 22 1.81 16.41 5.17
C THR A 22 2.59 15.12 5.39
N PHE A 23 2.66 14.26 4.37
CA PHE A 23 3.22 12.91 4.45
C PHE A 23 4.58 12.76 3.78
N GLN A 24 5.14 13.85 3.22
CA GLN A 24 6.44 13.88 2.53
C GLN A 24 6.58 12.86 1.38
N THR A 25 5.46 12.32 0.89
CA THR A 25 5.43 11.27 -0.14
C THR A 25 4.22 11.44 -1.05
N THR A 26 4.17 10.68 -2.13
CA THR A 26 3.01 10.68 -3.01
C THR A 26 1.88 9.82 -2.42
N PRO A 27 0.61 10.18 -2.62
CA PRO A 27 -0.52 9.38 -2.15
C PRO A 27 -0.45 7.91 -2.58
N GLN A 28 0.07 7.63 -3.77
CA GLN A 28 0.22 6.28 -4.29
C GLN A 28 1.26 5.49 -3.51
N LYS A 29 2.45 6.06 -3.27
CA LYS A 29 3.50 5.40 -2.48
C LYS A 29 3.02 5.16 -1.04
N TRP A 30 2.35 6.14 -0.44
CA TRP A 30 1.76 6.01 0.89
C TRP A 30 0.73 4.88 0.96
N LEU A 31 -0.19 4.83 -0.01
CA LEU A 31 -1.22 3.79 -0.05
C LEU A 31 -0.59 2.39 -0.21
N THR A 32 0.41 2.24 -1.08
CA THR A 32 1.14 0.99 -1.22
C THR A 32 1.81 0.59 0.10
N GLY A 33 2.45 1.54 0.80
CA GLY A 33 3.04 1.29 2.12
C GLY A 33 2.00 0.79 3.14
N LYS A 34 0.84 1.44 3.23
CA LYS A 34 -0.25 1.03 4.12
C LYS A 34 -0.78 -0.37 3.81
N ARG A 35 -0.88 -0.72 2.51
CA ARG A 35 -1.27 -2.07 2.08
C ARG A 35 -0.24 -3.12 2.48
N LEU A 36 1.05 -2.80 2.36
CA LEU A 36 2.15 -3.68 2.77
C LEU A 36 2.18 -3.86 4.30
N GLU A 37 1.93 -2.81 5.08
CA GLU A 37 1.80 -2.90 6.54
C GLU A 37 0.67 -3.85 6.95
N LEU A 38 -0.50 -3.74 6.31
CA LEU A 38 -1.62 -4.64 6.56
C LEU A 38 -1.29 -6.08 6.16
N ALA A 39 -0.62 -6.28 5.02
CA ALA A 39 -0.21 -7.59 4.58
C ALA A 39 0.78 -8.23 5.56
N HIS A 40 1.75 -7.44 6.04
CA HIS A 40 2.71 -7.88 7.05
C HIS A 40 2.02 -8.29 8.36
N TYR A 41 1.02 -7.52 8.82
CA TYR A 41 0.20 -7.88 9.97
C TYR A 41 -0.53 -9.23 9.77
N LEU A 42 -1.18 -9.41 8.62
CA LEU A 42 -1.94 -10.64 8.32
C LEU A 42 -1.03 -11.88 8.18
N ILE A 43 0.16 -11.72 7.62
CA ILE A 43 1.12 -12.80 7.47
C ILE A 43 1.74 -13.13 8.83
N ARG A 44 2.24 -12.13 9.56
CA ARG A 44 3.00 -12.33 10.80
C ARG A 44 2.12 -12.70 11.99
N GLU A 45 1.02 -12.00 12.20
CA GLU A 45 0.15 -12.23 13.37
C GLU A 45 -0.93 -13.29 13.11
N LYS A 46 -1.55 -13.26 11.92
CA LYS A 46 -2.63 -14.19 11.58
C LYS A 46 -2.15 -15.46 10.87
N LYS A 47 -0.83 -15.61 10.62
CA LYS A 47 -0.20 -16.77 9.95
C LYS A 47 -0.85 -17.12 8.61
N ARG A 48 -1.38 -16.13 7.90
CA ARG A 48 -2.04 -16.32 6.59
C ARG A 48 -1.00 -16.42 5.50
N ARG A 49 -1.33 -17.15 4.43
CA ARG A 49 -0.41 -17.33 3.31
C ARG A 49 -0.35 -16.06 2.46
N PRO A 50 0.82 -15.63 1.99
CA PRO A 50 0.97 -14.49 1.07
C PRO A 50 0.07 -14.56 -0.17
N SER A 51 -0.13 -15.79 -0.68
CA SER A 51 -1.01 -16.09 -1.81
C SER A 51 -2.49 -15.79 -1.55
N GLU A 52 -2.92 -15.71 -0.29
CA GLU A 52 -4.30 -15.39 0.08
C GLU A 52 -4.46 -13.92 0.44
N VAL A 53 -3.37 -13.29 0.91
CA VAL A 53 -3.39 -11.92 1.44
C VAL A 53 -3.22 -10.87 0.33
N TYR A 54 -2.48 -11.16 -0.74
CA TYR A 54 -2.11 -10.14 -1.74
C TYR A 54 -3.33 -9.48 -2.42
N LEU A 55 -4.36 -10.25 -2.76
CA LEU A 55 -5.60 -9.71 -3.34
C LEU A 55 -6.39 -8.87 -2.33
N GLU A 56 -6.47 -9.34 -1.08
CA GLU A 56 -7.22 -8.69 -0.01
C GLU A 56 -6.64 -7.31 0.35
N VAL A 57 -5.31 -7.21 0.38
CA VAL A 57 -4.63 -5.92 0.61
C VAL A 57 -4.60 -5.05 -0.66
N GLY A 58 -5.19 -5.51 -1.77
CA GLY A 58 -5.42 -4.72 -2.97
C GLY A 58 -4.26 -4.72 -3.98
N PHE A 59 -3.40 -5.72 -3.95
CA PHE A 59 -2.45 -5.99 -5.03
C PHE A 59 -3.11 -6.87 -6.10
N GLU A 60 -2.83 -6.58 -7.37
CA GLU A 60 -3.41 -7.32 -8.49
C GLU A 60 -2.62 -8.59 -8.83
N ASN A 61 -1.33 -8.63 -8.48
CA ASN A 61 -0.47 -9.77 -8.79
C ASN A 61 0.53 -10.06 -7.66
N LEU A 62 0.83 -11.35 -7.50
CA LEU A 62 1.68 -11.86 -6.43
C LEU A 62 3.15 -11.45 -6.60
N SER A 63 3.65 -11.38 -7.84
CA SER A 63 5.05 -11.03 -8.12
C SER A 63 5.39 -9.59 -7.73
N HIS A 64 4.52 -8.63 -8.07
CA HIS A 64 4.63 -7.22 -7.68
C HIS A 64 4.44 -7.06 -6.18
N PHE A 65 3.51 -7.81 -5.57
CA PHE A 65 3.36 -7.87 -4.13
C PHE A 65 4.66 -8.32 -3.44
N GLY A 66 5.23 -9.47 -3.86
CA GLY A 66 6.46 -10.01 -3.29
C GLY A 66 7.65 -9.05 -3.44
N TYR A 67 7.81 -8.45 -4.63
CA TYR A 67 8.84 -7.44 -4.86
C TYR A 67 8.67 -6.22 -3.96
N ALA A 68 7.46 -5.67 -3.87
CA ALA A 68 7.17 -4.49 -3.06
C ALA A 68 7.31 -4.78 -1.55
N PHE A 69 6.88 -5.96 -1.11
CA PHE A 69 7.00 -6.41 0.27
C PHE A 69 8.46 -6.55 0.67
N LYS A 70 9.26 -7.27 -0.13
CA LYS A 70 10.71 -7.43 0.10
C LYS A 70 11.43 -6.09 0.11
N LYS A 71 11.06 -5.18 -0.78
CA LYS A 71 11.62 -3.82 -0.82
C LYS A 71 11.30 -3.01 0.43
N GLN A 72 10.15 -3.23 1.06
CA GLN A 72 9.70 -2.48 2.25
C GLN A 72 10.25 -3.07 3.56
N PHE A 73 10.27 -4.40 3.69
CA PHE A 73 10.60 -5.09 4.95
C PHE A 73 11.96 -5.81 4.95
N GLY A 74 12.61 -5.93 3.79
CA GLY A 74 13.94 -6.55 3.65
C GLY A 74 13.93 -8.06 3.43
N TYR A 75 12.80 -8.74 3.62
CA TYR A 75 12.65 -10.19 3.47
C TYR A 75 11.41 -10.55 2.64
N ALA A 76 11.36 -11.77 2.10
CA ALA A 76 10.24 -12.22 1.29
C ALA A 76 9.01 -12.52 2.18
N PRO A 77 7.78 -12.28 1.70
CA PRO A 77 6.57 -12.55 2.50
C PRO A 77 6.37 -14.05 2.83
N THR A 78 7.17 -14.94 2.25
CA THR A 78 7.17 -16.39 2.47
C THR A 78 8.15 -16.86 3.56
N GLU A 79 9.03 -15.98 4.03
CA GLU A 79 9.96 -16.24 5.17
C GLU A 79 9.24 -15.97 6.50
#